data_AF-A0A1G3V722-F1
#
_entry.id   AF-A0A1G3V722-F1
#
_cell.length_a   1.000
_cell.length_b   1.000
_cell.length_c   1.000
_cell.angle_alpha   90.00
_cell.angle_beta   90.00
_cell.angle_gamma   90.00
#
_symmetry.space_group_name_H-M   'P 1'
#
loop_
_entity.id
_entity.type
_entity.pdbx_description
1 polymer ?
#
loop_
_entity_poly.entity_id
_entity_poly.type
_entity_poly.pdbx_seq_one_letter_code
_entity_poly.pdbx_strand_id
1 'polypeptide(L)'
;MIFTMAAFVWATDLIEQIDPFKIYKPAAIGIGGGIFLGLILIAALFVYRPWCQFFCPFGLVGWLIEKVSLFRIVVNHETCIGCRSCEKACPSTVMGAILKRDRMIPDCFACGTCIEVCPTGSIRLAAGKRGRPPEGRFHPGTPE
;
A
#
# COMPACT_ATOMS: atom_id res chain seq x y z
N MET A 1 18.19 -32.17 31.82
CA MET A 1 19.31 -31.28 31.40
C MET A 1 19.84 -31.58 30.00
N ILE A 2 19.89 -32.84 29.55
CA ILE A 2 20.35 -33.19 28.19
C ILE A 2 19.36 -32.72 27.10
N PHE A 3 18.05 -32.85 27.35
CA PHE A 3 17.01 -32.46 26.39
C PHE A 3 16.95 -30.93 26.16
N THR A 4 17.21 -30.13 27.20
CA THR A 4 17.27 -28.67 27.12
C THR A 4 18.51 -28.18 26.38
N MET A 5 19.64 -28.90 26.49
CA MET A 5 20.84 -28.59 25.71
C MET A 5 20.67 -28.99 24.24
N ALA A 6 20.06 -30.15 23.96
CA ALA A 6 19.76 -30.55 22.59
C ALA A 6 18.78 -29.57 21.90
N ALA A 7 17.76 -29.09 22.63
CA ALA A 7 16.84 -28.08 22.13
C ALA A 7 17.53 -26.73 21.88
N PHE A 8 18.46 -26.29 22.74
CA PHE A 8 19.23 -25.08 22.51
C PHE A 8 20.20 -25.21 21.32
N VAL A 9 20.86 -26.36 21.16
CA VAL A 9 21.78 -26.63 20.03
C VAL A 9 21.02 -26.68 18.70
N TRP A 10 19.89 -27.37 18.64
CA TRP A 10 19.03 -27.40 17.45
C TRP A 10 18.36 -26.05 17.17
N ALA A 11 18.00 -25.28 18.20
CA ALA A 11 17.50 -23.93 18.01
C ALA A 11 18.58 -23.00 17.42
N THR A 12 19.83 -23.09 17.89
CA THR A 12 20.93 -22.26 17.35
C THR A 12 21.32 -22.66 15.92
N ASP A 13 21.30 -23.96 15.58
CA ASP A 13 21.62 -24.44 14.22
C ASP A 13 20.52 -24.06 13.21
N LEU A 14 19.24 -24.14 13.61
CA LEU A 14 18.11 -23.86 12.73
C LEU A 14 17.89 -22.35 12.50
N ILE A 15 18.26 -21.51 13.47
CA ILE A 15 18.14 -20.05 13.39
C ILE A 15 19.24 -19.45 12.51
N GLU A 16 20.46 -19.99 12.52
CA GLU A 16 21.56 -19.46 11.69
C GLU A 16 21.32 -19.62 10.18
N GLN A 17 20.52 -20.58 9.77
CA GLN A 17 20.22 -20.82 8.34
C GLN A 17 19.06 -19.96 7.82
N ILE A 18 18.25 -19.39 8.73
CA ILE A 18 17.06 -18.60 8.41
C ILE A 18 17.18 -17.10 8.75
N ASP A 19 18.31 -16.65 9.32
CA ASP A 19 18.55 -15.24 9.69
C ASP A 19 19.04 -14.38 8.50
N PRO A 20 18.17 -13.62 7.80
CA PRO A 20 18.57 -12.72 6.72
C PRO A 20 19.43 -11.54 7.21
N PHE A 21 19.60 -11.38 8.51
CA PHE A 21 20.37 -10.31 9.13
C PHE A 21 21.89 -10.54 9.15
N LYS A 22 22.38 -11.78 8.94
CA LYS A 22 23.84 -12.00 8.79
C LYS A 22 24.39 -11.43 7.47
N ILE A 23 23.55 -11.25 6.43
CA ILE A 23 23.92 -10.53 5.19
C ILE A 23 24.19 -9.03 5.45
N TYR A 24 23.62 -8.48 6.53
CA TYR A 24 23.79 -7.08 6.90
C TYR A 24 24.93 -6.80 7.88
N LYS A 25 25.69 -7.82 8.29
CA LYS A 25 26.91 -7.59 9.09
C LYS A 25 28.08 -7.25 8.17
N PRO A 26 28.59 -6.00 8.16
CA PRO A 26 29.67 -5.56 7.27
C PRO A 26 31.01 -6.27 7.49
N ALA A 27 31.15 -7.06 8.57
CA ALA A 27 32.34 -7.83 8.89
C ALA A 27 32.50 -9.14 8.07
N ALA A 28 31.48 -9.57 7.31
CA ALA A 28 31.55 -10.74 6.43
C ALA A 28 31.66 -10.38 4.93
N ILE A 29 31.91 -9.10 4.60
CA ILE A 29 32.11 -8.65 3.22
C ILE A 29 33.56 -8.97 2.81
N GLY A 30 33.80 -10.21 2.40
CA GLY A 30 34.99 -10.54 1.60
C GLY A 30 34.92 -9.86 0.21
N ILE A 31 35.95 -10.04 -0.61
CA ILE A 31 36.06 -9.47 -1.97
C ILE A 31 34.80 -9.80 -2.83
N GLY A 32 34.21 -10.99 -2.64
CA GLY A 32 32.96 -11.38 -3.31
C GLY A 32 31.74 -10.56 -2.88
N GLY A 33 31.64 -10.17 -1.61
CA GLY A 33 30.55 -9.32 -1.10
C GLY A 33 30.66 -7.89 -1.62
N GLY A 34 31.88 -7.37 -1.76
CA GLY A 34 32.13 -6.03 -2.34
C GLY A 34 31.74 -5.96 -3.82
N ILE A 35 32.09 -6.99 -4.61
CA ILE A 35 31.69 -7.10 -6.03
C ILE A 35 30.17 -7.22 -6.15
N PHE A 36 29.52 -8.02 -5.29
CA PHE A 36 28.07 -8.17 -5.27
C PHE A 36 27.36 -6.85 -4.93
N LEU A 37 27.83 -6.13 -3.90
CA LEU A 37 27.28 -4.83 -3.50
C LEU A 37 27.47 -3.77 -4.60
N GLY A 38 28.64 -3.75 -5.25
CA GLY A 38 28.95 -2.86 -6.36
C GLY A 38 28.04 -3.10 -7.57
N LEU A 39 27.80 -4.36 -7.93
CA LEU A 39 26.86 -4.72 -9.00
C LEU A 39 25.42 -4.32 -8.67
N ILE A 40 24.99 -4.46 -7.40
CA ILE A 40 23.66 -4.02 -6.95
C ILE A 40 23.52 -2.50 -7.01
N LEU A 41 24.55 -1.75 -6.61
CA LEU A 41 24.58 -0.28 -6.70
C LEU A 41 24.51 0.20 -8.16
N ILE A 42 25.23 -0.47 -9.06
CA ILE A 42 25.18 -0.16 -10.50
C ILE A 42 23.80 -0.51 -11.07
N ALA A 43 23.23 -1.66 -10.68
CA ALA A 43 21.88 -2.05 -11.08
C ALA A 43 20.80 -1.12 -10.52
N ALA A 44 21.03 -0.49 -9.35
CA ALA A 44 20.12 0.49 -8.76
C ALA A 44 20.01 1.79 -9.58
N LEU A 45 20.97 2.09 -10.45
CA LEU A 45 20.89 3.21 -11.40
C LEU A 45 19.94 2.93 -12.56
N PHE A 46 19.70 1.65 -12.89
CA PHE A 46 18.80 1.23 -13.98
C PHE A 46 17.46 0.68 -13.48
N VAL A 47 17.39 0.14 -12.26
CA VAL A 47 16.19 -0.48 -11.67
C VAL A 47 15.95 0.08 -10.27
N TYR A 48 14.72 0.54 -10.00
CA TYR A 48 14.35 1.01 -8.66
C TYR A 48 14.33 -0.18 -7.66
N ARG A 49 15.37 -0.29 -6.81
CA ARG A 49 15.53 -1.30 -5.72
C ARG A 49 15.56 -2.78 -6.18
N PRO A 50 16.60 -3.21 -6.93
CA PRO A 50 16.70 -4.59 -7.44
C PRO A 50 16.81 -5.66 -6.34
N TRP A 51 17.34 -5.30 -5.17
CA TRP A 51 17.50 -6.24 -4.05
C TRP A 51 16.15 -6.63 -3.42
N CYS A 52 15.21 -5.68 -3.33
CA CYS A 52 13.87 -5.93 -2.80
C CYS A 52 13.01 -6.77 -3.76
N GLN A 53 13.24 -6.67 -5.08
CA GLN A 53 12.45 -7.38 -6.08
C GLN A 53 12.90 -8.83 -6.30
N PHE A 54 14.19 -9.14 -6.17
CA PHE A 54 14.74 -10.45 -6.55
C PHE A 54 15.21 -11.32 -5.38
N PHE A 55 15.63 -10.73 -4.26
CA PHE A 55 16.28 -11.49 -3.17
C PHE A 55 15.52 -11.44 -1.84
N CYS A 56 14.52 -10.56 -1.69
CA CYS A 56 13.77 -10.42 -0.44
C CYS A 56 12.43 -11.16 -0.51
N PRO A 57 12.24 -12.30 0.20
CA PRO A 57 10.94 -12.97 0.28
C PRO A 57 9.84 -12.06 0.86
N PHE A 58 10.19 -11.11 1.74
CA PHE A 58 9.29 -10.07 2.23
C PHE A 58 9.01 -8.95 1.21
N GLY A 59 9.91 -8.71 0.26
CA GLY A 59 9.73 -7.72 -0.80
C GLY A 59 8.73 -8.17 -1.86
N LEU A 60 8.74 -9.47 -2.21
CA LEU A 60 7.75 -10.06 -3.11
C LEU A 60 6.35 -10.11 -2.46
N VAL A 61 6.28 -10.50 -1.18
CA VAL A 61 5.03 -10.50 -0.39
C VAL A 61 4.53 -9.06 -0.18
N GLY A 62 5.43 -8.12 0.14
CA GLY A 62 5.13 -6.69 0.22
C GLY A 62 4.56 -6.16 -1.10
N TRP A 63 5.20 -6.45 -2.23
CA TRP A 63 4.72 -6.05 -3.56
C TRP A 63 3.35 -6.66 -3.92
N LEU A 64 3.10 -7.90 -3.49
CA LEU A 64 1.81 -8.57 -3.70
C LEU A 64 0.70 -7.98 -2.81
N ILE A 65 1.01 -7.63 -1.55
CA ILE A 65 0.09 -6.97 -0.61
C ILE A 65 -0.15 -5.50 -1.01
N GLU A 66 0.84 -4.82 -1.57
CA GLU A 66 0.72 -3.43 -2.02
C GLU A 66 -0.13 -3.33 -3.30
N LYS A 67 -0.12 -4.36 -4.15
CA LYS A 67 -1.11 -4.55 -5.24
C LYS A 67 -2.52 -4.83 -4.74
N VAL A 68 -2.71 -5.17 -3.45
CA VAL A 68 -4.01 -5.32 -2.77
C VAL A 68 -4.53 -3.97 -2.24
N SER A 69 -4.10 -2.83 -2.80
CA SER A 69 -4.92 -1.61 -2.85
C SER A 69 -6.13 -1.76 -3.82
N LEU A 70 -6.86 -2.88 -3.69
CA LEU A 70 -8.13 -3.10 -4.40
C LEU A 70 -9.24 -2.26 -3.77
N PHE A 71 -9.19 -2.03 -2.46
CA PHE A 71 -10.25 -1.35 -1.73
C PHE A 71 -10.18 0.15 -1.95
N ARG A 72 -11.19 0.67 -2.62
CA ARG A 72 -11.35 2.10 -2.90
C ARG A 72 -12.70 2.57 -2.37
N ILE A 73 -12.77 3.87 -2.08
CA ILE A 73 -14.04 4.51 -1.78
C ILE A 73 -14.87 4.59 -3.08
N VAL A 74 -16.05 3.99 -3.04
CA VAL A 74 -17.05 3.98 -4.11
C VAL A 74 -18.32 4.65 -3.61
N VAL A 75 -18.89 5.51 -4.45
CA VAL A 75 -20.13 6.24 -4.16
C VAL A 75 -21.26 5.64 -4.99
N ASN A 76 -22.36 5.26 -4.34
CA ASN A 76 -23.60 4.97 -5.03
C ASN A 76 -24.30 6.29 -5.37
N HIS A 77 -24.36 6.62 -6.66
CA HIS A 77 -24.95 7.89 -7.10
C HIS A 77 -26.48 7.88 -7.18
N GLU A 78 -27.12 6.71 -7.12
CA GLU A 78 -28.58 6.60 -7.11
C GLU A 78 -29.15 7.11 -5.77
N THR A 79 -28.50 6.73 -4.67
CA THR A 79 -28.90 7.11 -3.30
C THR A 79 -28.23 8.40 -2.81
N CYS A 80 -27.26 8.94 -3.57
CA CYS A 80 -26.55 10.15 -3.21
C CYS A 80 -27.37 11.41 -3.52
N ILE A 81 -27.65 12.19 -2.49
CA ILE A 81 -28.38 13.47 -2.58
C ILE A 81 -27.48 14.67 -2.93
N GLY A 82 -26.17 14.47 -3.05
CA GLY A 82 -25.24 15.54 -3.44
C GLY A 82 -24.96 16.61 -2.37
N CYS A 83 -25.18 16.32 -1.08
CA CYS A 83 -25.03 17.27 0.03
C CYS A 83 -23.58 17.71 0.36
N ARG A 84 -22.56 17.12 -0.28
CA ARG A 84 -21.12 17.41 -0.10
C ARG A 84 -20.57 17.34 1.34
N SER A 85 -21.30 16.77 2.30
CA SER A 85 -20.82 16.57 3.68
C SER A 85 -19.52 15.75 3.73
N CYS A 86 -19.41 14.75 2.84
CA CYS A 86 -18.23 13.91 2.71
C CYS A 86 -16.99 14.65 2.18
N GLU A 87 -17.16 15.72 1.41
CA GLU A 87 -16.06 16.58 0.94
C GLU A 87 -15.53 17.43 2.09
N LYS A 88 -16.43 18.05 2.86
CA LYS A 88 -16.10 18.90 4.01
C LYS A 88 -15.42 18.14 5.16
N ALA A 89 -15.82 16.89 5.38
CA ALA A 89 -15.22 16.03 6.41
C ALA A 89 -13.92 15.34 5.97
N CYS A 90 -13.56 15.42 4.69
CA CYS A 90 -12.40 14.70 4.16
C CYS A 90 -11.08 15.39 4.57
N PRO A 91 -10.23 14.76 5.38
CA PRO A 91 -8.95 15.36 5.83
C PRO A 91 -7.98 15.68 4.68
N SER A 92 -8.06 14.94 3.56
CA SER A 92 -7.17 15.12 2.40
C SER A 92 -7.83 15.74 1.18
N THR A 93 -9.06 16.28 1.31
CA THR A 93 -9.84 16.93 0.22
C THR A 93 -10.03 16.12 -1.09
N VAL A 94 -9.55 14.87 -1.16
CA VAL A 94 -9.63 13.95 -2.30
C VAL A 94 -11.07 13.60 -2.66
N MET A 95 -11.98 13.66 -1.67
CA MET A 95 -13.36 13.23 -1.84
C MET A 95 -14.10 14.04 -2.92
N GLY A 96 -13.78 15.34 -3.09
CA GLY A 96 -14.34 16.16 -4.17
C GLY A 96 -13.99 15.61 -5.56
N ALA A 97 -12.73 15.21 -5.77
CA ALA A 97 -12.28 14.59 -7.01
C ALA A 97 -12.90 13.18 -7.21
N ILE A 98 -13.16 12.44 -6.13
CA ILE A 98 -13.85 11.14 -6.18
C ILE A 98 -15.31 11.29 -6.58
N LEU A 99 -16.05 12.27 -6.03
CA LEU A 99 -17.46 12.51 -6.37
C LEU A 99 -17.63 12.88 -7.85
N LYS A 100 -16.75 13.73 -8.36
CA LYS A 100 -16.76 14.22 -9.75
C LYS A 100 -16.16 13.22 -10.73
N ARG A 101 -15.47 12.19 -10.23
CA ARG A 101 -14.67 11.26 -11.02
C ARG A 101 -13.67 12.01 -11.92
N ASP A 102 -12.86 12.86 -11.29
CA ASP A 102 -11.85 13.64 -12.00
C ASP A 102 -10.81 12.73 -12.68
N ARG A 103 -10.12 13.24 -13.70
CA ARG A 103 -9.05 12.52 -14.39
C ARG A 103 -7.86 12.28 -13.46
N MET A 104 -7.60 13.22 -12.55
CA MET A 104 -6.54 13.15 -11.57
C MET A 104 -7.18 13.10 -10.17
N ILE A 105 -7.22 11.90 -9.59
CA ILE A 105 -7.75 11.70 -8.24
C ILE A 105 -6.54 11.43 -7.34
N PRO A 106 -6.25 12.29 -6.35
CA PRO A 106 -5.18 12.06 -5.39
C PRO A 106 -5.36 10.75 -4.61
N ASP A 107 -4.31 10.28 -3.95
CA ASP A 107 -4.37 9.04 -3.19
C ASP A 107 -5.28 9.18 -1.95
N CYS A 108 -6.26 8.28 -1.88
CA CYS A 108 -7.18 8.18 -0.74
C CYS A 108 -6.66 7.10 0.21
N PHE A 109 -6.40 7.47 1.46
CA PHE A 109 -5.93 6.54 2.50
C PHE A 109 -7.05 5.76 3.20
N ALA A 110 -8.27 5.77 2.64
CA ALA A 110 -9.39 4.96 3.10
C ALA A 110 -9.73 5.06 4.61
N CYS A 111 -9.61 6.26 5.21
CA CYS A 111 -9.90 6.47 6.64
C CYS A 111 -11.36 6.30 7.07
N GLY A 112 -12.30 6.20 6.12
CA GLY A 112 -13.71 5.95 6.44
C GLY A 112 -14.52 7.17 6.91
N THR A 113 -13.92 8.34 7.15
CA THR A 113 -14.65 9.55 7.60
C THR A 113 -15.79 9.95 6.66
N CYS A 114 -15.60 9.77 5.36
CA CYS A 114 -16.64 10.03 4.36
C CYS A 114 -17.83 9.07 4.45
N ILE A 115 -17.65 7.85 4.96
CA ILE A 115 -18.72 6.86 5.17
C ILE A 115 -19.55 7.26 6.39
N GLU A 116 -18.90 7.66 7.48
CA GLU A 116 -19.55 8.02 8.75
C GLU A 116 -20.40 9.29 8.64
N VAL A 117 -19.93 10.31 7.93
CA VAL A 117 -20.65 11.59 7.79
C VAL A 117 -21.80 11.53 6.76
N CYS A 118 -21.93 10.44 6.01
CA CYS A 118 -22.89 10.38 4.90
C CYS A 118 -24.31 10.17 5.42
N PRO A 119 -25.23 11.15 5.30
CA PRO A 119 -26.57 11.05 5.89
C PRO A 119 -27.45 9.98 5.24
N THR A 120 -27.25 9.73 3.94
CA THR A 120 -27.96 8.67 3.21
C THR A 120 -27.22 7.35 3.22
N GLY A 121 -26.04 7.30 3.87
CA GLY A 121 -25.11 6.20 3.78
C GLY A 121 -24.96 5.76 2.34
N SER A 122 -24.38 6.57 1.44
CA SER A 122 -24.22 6.22 0.01
C SER A 122 -22.80 5.84 -0.38
N ILE A 123 -21.86 5.89 0.57
CA ILE A 123 -20.43 5.67 0.36
C ILE A 123 -20.02 4.34 0.98
N ARG A 124 -19.22 3.54 0.27
CA ARG A 124 -18.75 2.21 0.70
C ARG A 124 -17.28 2.01 0.34
N LEU A 125 -16.60 1.16 1.08
CA LEU A 125 -15.34 0.54 0.66
C LEU A 125 -15.67 -0.65 -0.24
N ALA A 126 -15.23 -0.61 -1.50
CA ALA A 126 -15.44 -1.69 -2.44
C ALA A 126 -14.18 -1.93 -3.29
N ALA A 127 -13.99 -3.17 -3.68
CA ALA A 127 -12.95 -3.55 -4.62
C ALA A 127 -13.39 -3.21 -6.05
N GLY A 128 -12.59 -2.44 -6.80
CA GLY A 128 -12.81 -2.25 -8.24
C GLY A 128 -12.82 -0.79 -8.75
N LYS A 129 -13.57 -0.57 -9.85
CA LYS A 129 -13.67 0.74 -10.52
C LYS A 129 -14.78 1.58 -9.89
N ARG A 130 -14.54 2.89 -9.73
CA ARG A 130 -15.55 3.85 -9.24
C ARG A 130 -16.78 3.88 -10.18
N GLY A 131 -17.98 4.15 -9.67
CA GLY A 131 -19.19 4.38 -10.48
C GLY A 131 -19.11 5.68 -11.28
N ARG A 132 -19.93 5.85 -12.33
CA ARG A 132 -20.00 7.12 -13.09
C ARG A 132 -21.01 8.02 -12.39
N PRO A 133 -20.66 9.28 -12.07
CA PRO A 133 -21.65 10.21 -11.55
C PRO A 133 -22.72 10.49 -12.62
N PRO A 134 -23.99 10.69 -12.23
CA PRO A 134 -25.04 11.13 -13.13
C PRO A 134 -24.69 12.50 -13.69
N GLU A 135 -25.04 12.72 -14.96
CA GLU A 135 -24.84 13.99 -15.64
C GLU A 135 -25.61 15.09 -14.90
N GLY A 136 -25.01 16.28 -14.77
CA GLY A 136 -25.64 17.45 -14.13
C GLY A 136 -25.31 17.66 -12.65
N ARG A 137 -25.09 16.61 -11.84
CA ARG A 137 -25.05 16.75 -10.37
C ARG A 137 -23.74 17.30 -9.78
N PHE A 138 -22.62 17.10 -10.48
CA PHE A 138 -21.28 17.37 -9.93
C PHE A 138 -20.32 18.07 -10.92
N HIS A 139 -20.83 18.82 -11.89
CA HIS A 139 -19.99 19.50 -12.90
C HIS A 139 -19.14 20.64 -12.31
N PRO A 140 -17.96 20.94 -12.90
CA PRO A 140 -17.22 22.15 -12.57
C PRO A 140 -18.10 23.37 -12.88
N GLY A 141 -18.60 24.04 -11.83
CA GLY A 141 -19.55 25.15 -11.93
C GLY A 141 -20.86 24.96 -11.15
N THR A 142 -21.16 23.77 -10.60
CA THR A 142 -22.32 23.59 -9.72
C THR A 142 -22.10 24.29 -8.38
N PRO A 143 -22.99 25.20 -7.93
CA PRO A 143 -22.87 25.87 -6.64
C PRO A 143 -22.73 24.85 -5.50
N GLU A 144 -21.95 25.23 -4.50
CA GLU A 144 -21.52 24.42 -3.36
C GLU A 144 -22.53 24.29 -2.23
#